data_AF-A0A3A6JMD1-F1
#
_entry.id   AF-A0A3A6JMD1-F1
#
_cell.length_a   1.000
_cell.length_b   1.000
_cell.length_c   1.000
_cell.angle_alpha   90.00
_cell.angle_beta   90.00
_cell.angle_gamma   90.00
#
_symmetry.space_group_name_H-M   'P 1'
#
loop_
_entity.id
_entity.type
_entity.pdbx_description
1 polymer ?
#
loop_
_entity_poly.entity_id
_entity_poly.type
_entity_poly.pdbx_seq_one_letter_code
_entity_poly.pdbx_strand_id
1 'polypeptide(L)'
;MMYEKAVNRCVVAKGDTMENMKLNRAAVGQVVTYCAIIAAQNLFDLDRDGVERWQAELIRRSEVYTLETNVYGTPKARENLRKRTAPKMKEDFTLPVEKWPRKEWERVQLYERRSAGDLVARFFVEVMDGLGYTTEEIAAALKEIQGNFRQFLEWSKDGEYVAYYKMAQCYEQATGIEAAIDEEPGTKPIFGKEI
;
A
#
# COMPACT_ATOMS: atom_id res chain seq x y z
N MET A 1 4.38 -4.69 25.40
CA MET A 1 5.16 -4.59 24.16
C MET A 1 4.32 -3.77 23.20
N MET A 2 4.87 -2.66 22.72
CA MET A 2 4.14 -1.62 22.00
C MET A 2 3.66 -2.13 20.64
N TYR A 3 2.34 -2.27 20.49
CA TYR A 3 1.70 -2.29 19.18
C TYR A 3 1.85 -0.87 18.62
N GLU A 4 2.68 -0.67 17.60
CA GLU A 4 2.67 0.58 16.84
C GLU A 4 1.37 0.64 16.04
N LYS A 5 0.29 0.99 16.74
CA LYS A 5 -0.90 1.61 16.17
C LYS A 5 -0.44 2.94 15.56
N ALA A 6 -0.16 2.94 14.26
CA ALA A 6 0.10 4.18 13.56
C ALA A 6 -0.36 4.09 12.10
N VAL A 7 -1.41 4.84 11.76
CA VAL A 7 -1.51 5.43 10.43
C VAL A 7 -0.45 6.54 10.40
N ASN A 8 0.79 6.17 10.06
CA ASN A 8 1.85 7.14 9.81
C ASN A 8 1.62 7.97 8.53
N ARG A 9 0.91 9.08 8.74
CA ARG A 9 1.15 10.45 8.27
C ARG A 9 0.78 10.84 6.83
N CYS A 10 -0.06 11.87 6.78
CA CYS A 10 -0.22 12.80 5.67
C CYS A 10 1.08 13.60 5.50
N VAL A 11 2.07 13.05 4.79
CA VAL A 11 3.37 13.69 4.66
C VAL A 11 3.45 14.58 3.44
N VAL A 12 4.04 15.75 3.65
CA VAL A 12 4.06 16.79 2.66
C VAL A 12 5.42 17.49 2.64
N ALA A 13 6.08 17.55 1.48
CA ALA A 13 7.30 18.35 1.30
C ALA A 13 7.20 19.48 0.25
N LYS A 14 7.73 20.66 0.59
CA LYS A 14 8.22 21.67 -0.37
C LYS A 14 9.74 21.68 -0.29
N GLY A 15 10.41 21.70 -1.43
CA GLY A 15 11.81 22.15 -1.52
C GLY A 15 12.83 21.12 -1.97
N ASP A 16 12.53 19.82 -1.91
CA ASP A 16 13.41 18.81 -2.48
C ASP A 16 12.60 17.72 -3.21
N THR A 17 12.94 17.48 -4.48
CA THR A 17 12.25 16.48 -5.32
C THR A 17 12.48 15.06 -4.81
N MET A 18 13.64 14.79 -4.20
CA MET A 18 13.98 13.46 -3.68
C MET A 18 13.26 13.14 -2.37
N GLU A 19 13.16 14.08 -1.44
CA GLU A 19 12.37 13.90 -0.21
C GLU A 19 10.89 13.72 -0.55
N ASN A 20 10.36 14.56 -1.43
CA ASN A 20 9.00 14.41 -1.92
C ASN A 20 8.72 13.02 -2.50
N MET A 21 9.64 12.45 -3.29
CA MET A 21 9.46 11.10 -3.82
C MET A 21 9.44 10.03 -2.73
N LYS A 22 10.28 10.14 -1.70
CA LYS A 22 10.28 9.20 -0.56
C LYS A 22 8.95 9.25 0.19
N LEU A 23 8.44 10.45 0.44
CA LEU A 23 7.18 10.69 1.15
C LEU A 23 5.98 10.18 0.33
N ASN A 24 5.95 10.44 -0.97
CA ASN A 24 4.96 9.88 -1.89
C ASN A 24 4.96 8.34 -1.88
N ARG A 25 6.14 7.71 -1.89
CA ARG A 25 6.25 6.24 -1.83
C ARG A 25 5.74 5.69 -0.49
N ALA A 26 6.06 6.35 0.62
CA ALA A 26 5.62 5.94 1.96
C ALA A 26 4.08 6.03 2.09
N ALA A 27 3.49 7.16 1.70
CA ALA A 27 2.05 7.36 1.73
C ALA A 27 1.31 6.34 0.86
N VAL A 28 1.77 6.11 -0.38
CA VAL A 28 1.19 5.06 -1.25
C VAL A 28 1.35 3.67 -0.64
N GLY A 29 2.53 3.35 -0.12
CA GLY A 29 2.80 2.06 0.49
C GLY A 29 1.82 1.77 1.63
N GLN A 30 1.55 2.77 2.46
CA GLN A 30 0.60 2.67 3.54
C GLN A 30 -0.84 2.47 3.04
N VAL A 31 -1.34 3.34 2.16
CA VAL A 31 -2.72 3.23 1.65
C VAL A 31 -2.94 1.86 1.00
N VAL A 32 -1.97 1.38 0.21
CA VAL A 32 -2.06 0.05 -0.43
C VAL A 32 -1.99 -1.07 0.60
N THR A 33 -1.24 -0.91 1.70
CA THR A 33 -1.23 -1.89 2.80
C THR A 33 -2.60 -2.00 3.46
N TYR A 34 -3.28 -0.87 3.73
CA TYR A 34 -4.67 -0.91 4.24
C TYR A 34 -5.63 -1.54 3.25
N CYS A 35 -5.53 -1.18 1.97
CA CYS A 35 -6.33 -1.80 0.92
C CYS A 35 -6.13 -3.33 0.87
N ALA A 36 -4.92 -3.81 1.14
CA ALA A 36 -4.55 -5.22 1.16
C ALA A 36 -5.10 -5.96 2.39
N ILE A 37 -4.99 -5.37 3.58
CA ILE A 37 -5.53 -5.98 4.81
C ILE A 37 -7.06 -6.01 4.76
N ILE A 38 -7.70 -4.92 4.31
CA ILE A 38 -9.16 -4.88 4.10
C ILE A 38 -9.58 -5.93 3.06
N ALA A 39 -8.83 -6.07 1.96
CA ALA A 39 -9.11 -7.09 0.95
C ALA A 39 -8.99 -8.51 1.52
N ALA A 40 -7.95 -8.79 2.31
CA ALA A 40 -7.79 -10.07 2.97
C ALA A 40 -8.96 -10.38 3.92
N GLN A 41 -9.38 -9.40 4.71
CA GLN A 41 -10.54 -9.55 5.59
C GLN A 41 -11.82 -9.85 4.80
N ASN A 42 -12.13 -9.01 3.81
CA ASN A 42 -13.38 -9.11 3.03
C ASN A 42 -13.51 -10.45 2.31
N LEU A 43 -12.39 -11.05 1.88
CA LEU A 43 -12.40 -12.26 1.08
C LEU A 43 -12.25 -13.54 1.90
N PHE A 44 -11.56 -13.48 3.04
CA PHE A 44 -11.15 -14.68 3.78
C PHE A 44 -11.69 -14.75 5.20
N ASP A 45 -12.48 -13.76 5.65
CA ASP A 45 -13.14 -13.73 6.96
C ASP A 45 -12.16 -14.07 8.10
N LEU A 46 -11.03 -13.35 8.13
CA LEU A 46 -9.98 -13.62 9.09
C LEU A 46 -10.48 -13.31 10.51
N ASP A 47 -10.16 -14.19 11.46
CA ASP A 47 -10.29 -13.86 12.88
C ASP A 47 -9.18 -12.88 13.30
N ARG A 48 -9.25 -12.38 14.54
CA ARG A 48 -8.27 -11.42 15.07
C ARG A 48 -6.83 -11.95 14.94
N ASP A 49 -6.62 -13.22 15.30
CA ASP A 49 -5.30 -13.86 15.24
C ASP A 49 -4.81 -13.98 13.79
N GLY A 50 -5.72 -14.24 12.86
CA GLY A 50 -5.48 -14.22 11.42
C GLY A 50 -5.01 -12.85 10.94
N VAL A 51 -5.72 -11.78 11.29
CA VAL A 51 -5.33 -10.40 10.95
C VAL A 51 -3.94 -10.06 11.50
N GLU A 52 -3.67 -10.36 12.77
CA GLU A 52 -2.37 -10.12 13.40
C GLU A 52 -1.25 -10.91 12.69
N ARG A 53 -1.50 -12.17 12.33
CA ARG A 53 -0.57 -13.01 11.58
C ARG A 53 -0.26 -12.41 10.20
N TRP A 54 -1.29 -11.93 9.49
CA TRP A 54 -1.14 -11.30 8.19
C TRP A 54 -0.29 -10.02 8.27
N GLN A 55 -0.54 -9.16 9.25
CA GLN A 55 0.26 -7.96 9.49
C GLN A 55 1.71 -8.31 9.81
N ALA A 56 1.95 -9.26 10.71
CA ALA A 56 3.29 -9.69 11.08
C ALA A 56 4.06 -10.26 9.88
N GLU A 57 3.41 -11.03 9.01
CA GLU A 57 4.06 -11.57 7.82
C GLU A 57 4.32 -10.48 6.77
N LEU A 58 3.42 -9.51 6.58
CA LEU A 58 3.66 -8.33 5.74
C LEU A 58 4.89 -7.53 6.21
N ILE A 59 5.00 -7.29 7.53
CA ILE A 59 6.17 -6.63 8.12
C ILE A 59 7.43 -7.44 7.82
N ARG A 60 7.40 -8.75 8.08
CA ARG A 60 8.53 -9.65 7.80
C ARG A 60 8.97 -9.58 6.33
N ARG A 61 8.04 -9.57 5.37
CA ARG A 61 8.38 -9.45 3.93
C ARG A 61 9.00 -8.10 3.59
N SER A 62 8.53 -7.03 4.22
CA SER A 62 9.13 -5.70 4.07
C SER A 62 10.57 -5.63 4.63
N GLU A 63 10.84 -6.29 5.75
CA GLU A 63 12.17 -6.39 6.36
C GLU A 63 13.12 -7.22 5.50
N VAL A 64 12.65 -8.37 4.99
CA VAL A 64 13.41 -9.21 4.05
C VAL A 64 13.80 -8.41 2.82
N TYR A 65 12.87 -7.66 2.22
CA TYR A 65 13.16 -6.81 1.07
C TYR A 65 14.14 -5.67 1.41
N THR A 66 14.05 -5.11 2.62
CA THR A 66 15.01 -4.09 3.09
C THR A 66 16.41 -4.68 3.21
N LEU A 67 16.54 -5.89 3.76
CA LEU A 67 17.81 -6.61 3.81
C LEU A 67 18.34 -6.93 2.41
N GLU A 68 17.51 -7.45 1.50
CA GLU A 68 17.90 -7.71 0.11
C GLU A 68 18.36 -6.43 -0.60
N THR A 69 17.70 -5.30 -0.33
CA THR A 69 18.08 -3.99 -0.86
C THR A 69 19.44 -3.55 -0.35
N ASN A 70 19.73 -3.76 0.94
CA ASN A 70 21.02 -3.41 1.54
C ASN A 70 22.17 -4.30 1.03
N VAL A 71 21.89 -5.58 0.76
CA VAL A 71 22.91 -6.56 0.33
C VAL A 71 23.17 -6.48 -1.19
N TYR A 72 22.11 -6.42 -1.99
CA TYR A 72 22.19 -6.57 -3.45
C TYR A 72 21.89 -5.28 -4.23
N GLY A 73 21.42 -4.23 -3.55
CA GLY A 73 20.90 -3.02 -4.16
C GLY A 73 19.45 -3.16 -4.63
N THR A 74 18.75 -2.02 -4.70
CA THR A 74 17.32 -1.94 -5.06
C THR A 74 16.97 -2.65 -6.37
N PRO A 75 17.72 -2.50 -7.48
CA PRO A 75 17.35 -3.17 -8.73
C PRO A 75 17.32 -4.69 -8.60
N LYS A 76 18.30 -5.27 -7.90
CA LYS A 76 18.39 -6.73 -7.74
C LYS A 76 17.36 -7.27 -6.76
N ALA A 77 17.12 -6.57 -5.65
CA ALA A 77 16.06 -6.91 -4.71
C ALA A 77 14.68 -6.94 -5.40
N ARG A 78 14.39 -5.95 -6.26
CA ARG A 78 13.15 -5.91 -7.06
C ARG A 78 13.06 -7.06 -8.06
N GLU A 79 14.15 -7.37 -8.75
CA GLU A 79 14.19 -8.51 -9.68
C GLU A 79 13.91 -9.82 -8.95
N ASN A 80 14.53 -10.04 -7.79
CA ASN A 80 14.33 -11.24 -6.97
C ASN A 80 12.88 -11.35 -6.49
N LEU A 81 12.31 -10.26 -5.97
CA LEU A 81 10.90 -10.23 -5.56
C LEU A 81 9.96 -10.54 -6.73
N ARG A 82 10.23 -9.99 -7.92
CA ARG A 82 9.45 -10.27 -9.13
C ARG A 82 9.53 -11.73 -9.54
N LYS A 83 10.73 -12.34 -9.48
CA LYS A 83 10.93 -13.76 -9.79
C LYS A 83 10.12 -14.68 -8.85
N ARG A 84 10.02 -14.33 -7.57
CA ARG A 84 9.23 -15.10 -6.58
C ARG A 84 7.73 -14.93 -6.76
N THR A 85 7.27 -13.73 -7.10
CA THR A 85 5.83 -13.38 -7.11
C THR A 85 5.15 -13.51 -8.47
N ALA A 86 5.85 -13.25 -9.59
CA ALA A 86 5.23 -13.32 -10.92
C ALA A 86 4.58 -14.68 -11.26
N PRO A 87 5.16 -15.84 -10.91
CA PRO A 87 4.52 -17.13 -11.15
C PRO A 87 3.20 -17.35 -10.37
N LYS A 88 2.95 -16.52 -9.35
CA LYS A 88 1.76 -16.60 -8.47
C LYS A 88 0.66 -15.63 -8.90
N MET A 89 0.95 -14.73 -9.83
CA MET A 89 0.06 -13.68 -10.29
C MET A 89 -0.48 -14.04 -11.68
N LYS A 90 -1.81 -14.03 -11.85
CA LYS A 90 -2.44 -14.23 -13.18
C LYS A 90 -2.21 -13.04 -14.10
N GLU A 91 -2.13 -11.84 -13.53
CA GLU A 91 -1.92 -10.57 -14.21
C GLU A 91 -1.00 -9.70 -13.36
N ASP A 92 -0.22 -8.82 -14.00
CA ASP A 92 0.60 -7.86 -13.28
C ASP A 92 -0.27 -6.86 -12.51
N PHE A 93 0.12 -6.57 -11.27
CA PHE A 93 -0.55 -5.57 -10.47
C PHE A 93 -0.20 -4.17 -10.97
N THR A 94 -1.22 -3.36 -11.27
CA THR A 94 -1.07 -1.95 -11.57
C THR A 94 -1.95 -1.13 -10.64
N LEU A 95 -1.34 -0.17 -9.95
CA LEU A 95 -2.08 0.75 -9.09
C LEU A 95 -3.03 1.62 -9.95
N PRO A 96 -4.34 1.67 -9.62
CA PRO A 96 -5.30 2.51 -10.33
C PRO A 96 -4.94 3.99 -10.27
N VAL A 97 -5.41 4.75 -11.25
CA VAL A 97 -5.25 6.20 -11.31
C VAL A 97 -6.57 6.82 -11.73
N GLU A 98 -6.97 7.92 -11.09
CA GLU A 98 -8.21 8.61 -11.41
C GLU A 98 -8.15 9.27 -12.79
N LYS A 99 -7.05 10.00 -13.06
CA LYS A 99 -6.83 10.71 -14.31
C LYS A 99 -5.42 10.51 -14.82
N TRP A 100 -5.30 10.21 -16.10
CA TRP A 100 -4.00 10.07 -16.72
C TRP A 100 -3.22 11.40 -16.72
N PRO A 101 -1.96 11.40 -16.24
CA PRO A 101 -1.12 12.58 -16.21
C PRO A 101 -0.83 13.13 -17.61
N ARG A 102 -0.94 14.46 -17.76
CA ARG A 102 -0.68 15.15 -19.02
C ARG A 102 0.75 15.65 -19.11
N LYS A 103 1.31 16.10 -17.98
CA LYS A 103 2.67 16.64 -17.91
C LYS A 103 3.68 15.55 -17.57
N GLU A 104 4.93 15.72 -18.01
CA GLU A 104 6.00 14.74 -17.80
C GLU A 104 6.29 14.49 -16.31
N TRP A 105 6.39 15.55 -15.51
CA TRP A 105 6.63 15.41 -14.07
C TRP A 105 5.49 14.67 -13.35
N GLU A 106 4.24 14.81 -13.79
CA GLU A 106 3.09 14.06 -13.25
C GLU A 106 3.21 12.57 -13.60
N ARG A 107 3.77 12.23 -14.77
CA ARG A 107 4.05 10.84 -15.18
C ARG A 107 5.13 10.21 -14.33
N VAL A 108 6.19 10.97 -14.02
CA VAL A 108 7.25 10.51 -13.10
C VAL A 108 6.67 10.22 -11.73
N GLN A 109 5.84 11.11 -11.18
CA GLN A 109 5.16 10.85 -9.91
C GLN A 109 4.24 9.62 -9.97
N LEU A 110 3.46 9.45 -11.05
CA LEU A 110 2.63 8.26 -11.23
C LEU A 110 3.47 6.97 -11.29
N TYR A 111 4.61 6.99 -11.99
CA TYR A 111 5.52 5.85 -12.04
C TYR A 111 6.01 5.47 -10.64
N GLU A 112 6.39 6.47 -9.84
CA GLU A 112 6.84 6.26 -8.47
C GLU A 112 5.74 5.70 -7.56
N ARG A 113 4.52 6.22 -7.68
CA ARG A 113 3.35 5.71 -6.95
C ARG A 113 3.04 4.26 -7.34
N ARG A 114 2.99 3.97 -8.64
CA ARG A 114 2.78 2.60 -9.14
C ARG A 114 3.87 1.65 -8.67
N SER A 115 5.12 2.12 -8.63
CA SER A 115 6.23 1.32 -8.14
C SER A 115 6.13 1.03 -6.65
N ALA A 116 5.61 1.95 -5.83
CA ALA A 116 5.37 1.70 -4.40
C ALA A 116 4.19 0.74 -4.21
N GLY A 117 3.11 0.90 -4.98
CA GLY A 117 1.96 -0.01 -4.96
C GLY A 117 2.31 -1.43 -5.40
N ASP A 118 3.09 -1.60 -6.48
CA ASP A 118 3.59 -2.91 -6.96
C ASP A 118 4.42 -3.61 -5.87
N LEU A 119 5.25 -2.87 -5.13
CA LEU A 119 6.07 -3.43 -4.05
C LEU A 119 5.20 -4.04 -2.95
N VAL A 120 4.22 -3.29 -2.44
CA VAL A 120 3.32 -3.75 -1.38
C VAL A 120 2.44 -4.91 -1.87
N ALA A 121 1.88 -4.81 -3.07
CA ALA A 121 1.10 -5.89 -3.66
C ALA A 121 1.92 -7.19 -3.78
N ARG A 122 3.22 -7.10 -4.09
CA ARG A 122 4.09 -8.28 -4.14
C ARG A 122 4.42 -8.85 -2.77
N PHE A 123 4.60 -8.04 -1.73
CA PHE A 123 4.71 -8.55 -0.36
C PHE A 123 3.45 -9.30 0.05
N PHE A 124 2.28 -8.77 -0.31
CA PHE A 124 1.01 -9.41 -0.08
C PHE A 124 0.88 -10.75 -0.82
N VAL A 125 1.35 -10.83 -2.08
CA VAL A 125 1.44 -12.09 -2.83
C VAL A 125 2.35 -13.11 -2.13
N GLU A 126 3.50 -12.70 -1.59
CA GLU A 126 4.39 -13.61 -0.84
C GLU A 126 3.75 -14.11 0.46
N VAL A 127 2.99 -13.27 1.16
CA VAL A 127 2.23 -13.67 2.34
C VAL A 127 1.18 -14.71 1.95
N MET A 128 0.39 -14.43 0.91
CA MET A 128 -0.64 -15.35 0.42
C MET A 128 -0.06 -16.69 0.00
N ASP A 129 1.01 -16.69 -0.80
CA ASP A 129 1.68 -17.92 -1.23
C ASP A 129 2.23 -18.70 -0.02
N GLY A 130 2.84 -17.99 0.94
CA GLY A 130 3.36 -18.59 2.17
C GLY A 130 2.29 -19.16 3.10
N LEU A 131 1.06 -18.65 3.02
CA LEU A 131 -0.10 -19.16 3.75
C LEU A 131 -0.89 -20.23 2.98
N GLY A 132 -0.50 -20.55 1.74
CA GLY A 132 -1.08 -21.63 0.94
C GLY A 132 -2.28 -21.23 0.08
N TYR A 133 -2.52 -19.94 -0.13
CA TYR A 133 -3.59 -19.48 -1.03
C TYR A 133 -3.26 -19.80 -2.50
N THR A 134 -4.31 -20.10 -3.26
CA THR A 134 -4.25 -20.40 -4.69
C THR A 134 -3.99 -19.15 -5.54
N THR A 135 -3.58 -19.34 -6.80
CA THR A 135 -3.40 -18.22 -7.74
C THR A 135 -4.70 -17.49 -8.05
N GLU A 136 -5.84 -18.18 -7.95
CA GLU A 136 -7.19 -17.67 -8.08
C GLU A 136 -7.52 -16.72 -6.94
N GLU A 137 -7.27 -17.13 -5.70
CA GLU A 137 -7.49 -16.30 -4.50
C GLU A 137 -6.55 -15.09 -4.50
N ILE A 138 -5.29 -15.28 -4.89
CA ILE A 138 -4.34 -14.17 -5.06
C ILE A 138 -4.86 -13.17 -6.09
N ALA A 139 -5.33 -13.64 -7.25
CA ALA A 139 -5.87 -12.76 -8.27
C ALA A 139 -7.14 -12.02 -7.81
N ALA A 140 -8.02 -12.68 -7.04
CA ALA A 140 -9.20 -12.04 -6.45
C ALA A 140 -8.79 -10.94 -5.46
N ALA A 141 -7.84 -11.22 -4.58
CA ALA A 141 -7.37 -10.25 -3.59
C ALA A 141 -6.67 -9.05 -4.23
N LEU A 142 -5.86 -9.26 -5.28
CA LEU A 142 -5.25 -8.16 -6.03
C LEU A 142 -6.30 -7.25 -6.70
N LYS A 143 -7.40 -7.81 -7.21
CA LYS A 143 -8.53 -7.04 -7.76
C LYS A 143 -9.26 -6.26 -6.68
N GLU A 144 -9.46 -6.85 -5.51
CA GLU A 144 -10.08 -6.20 -4.35
C GLU A 144 -9.21 -5.05 -3.84
N ILE A 145 -7.88 -5.21 -3.78
CA ILE A 145 -6.93 -4.13 -3.47
C ILE A 145 -7.10 -2.95 -4.43
N GLN A 146 -7.22 -3.22 -5.73
CA GLN A 146 -7.47 -2.17 -6.72
C GLN A 146 -8.85 -1.51 -6.54
N GLY A 147 -9.85 -2.26 -6.08
CA GLY A 147 -11.17 -1.74 -5.71
C GLY A 147 -11.09 -0.76 -4.54
N ASN A 148 -10.48 -1.21 -3.45
CA ASN A 148 -10.26 -0.41 -2.23
C ASN A 148 -9.46 0.86 -2.54
N PHE A 149 -8.43 0.77 -3.37
CA PHE A 149 -7.65 1.94 -3.77
C PHE A 149 -8.45 2.92 -4.65
N ARG A 150 -9.29 2.44 -5.57
CA ARG A 150 -10.20 3.31 -6.34
C ARG A 150 -11.17 4.05 -5.42
N GLN A 151 -11.70 3.36 -4.41
CA GLN A 151 -12.58 3.97 -3.43
C GLN A 151 -11.87 5.06 -2.59
N PHE A 152 -10.62 4.82 -2.20
CA PHE A 152 -9.79 5.84 -1.56
C PHE A 152 -9.59 7.07 -2.45
N LEU A 153 -9.25 6.88 -3.73
CA LEU A 153 -9.11 7.97 -4.69
C LEU A 153 -10.41 8.77 -4.82
N GLU A 154 -11.57 8.10 -4.85
CA GLU A 154 -12.87 8.78 -4.88
C GLU A 154 -13.07 9.68 -3.66
N TRP A 155 -12.79 9.17 -2.45
CA TRP A 155 -12.89 9.96 -1.23
C TRP A 155 -11.90 11.13 -1.21
N SER A 156 -10.73 10.99 -1.83
CA SER A 156 -9.72 12.04 -1.85
C SER A 156 -10.15 13.29 -2.62
N LYS A 157 -11.19 13.20 -3.46
CA LYS A 157 -11.81 14.34 -4.13
C LYS A 157 -12.48 15.32 -3.17
N ASP A 158 -13.03 14.78 -2.07
CA ASP A 158 -13.63 15.56 -0.98
C ASP A 158 -12.55 16.11 -0.03
N GLY A 159 -11.30 15.67 -0.20
CA GLY A 159 -10.17 15.99 0.65
C GLY A 159 -9.33 14.77 1.00
N GLU A 160 -8.01 14.87 0.91
CA GLU A 160 -7.13 13.74 1.20
C GLU A 160 -7.23 13.25 2.65
N TYR A 161 -7.37 14.18 3.60
CA TYR A 161 -7.62 13.83 5.00
C TYR A 161 -8.95 13.06 5.19
N VAL A 162 -10.00 13.44 4.47
CA VAL A 162 -11.28 12.70 4.47
C VAL A 162 -11.09 11.27 3.98
N ALA A 163 -10.26 11.07 2.95
CA ALA A 163 -9.95 9.75 2.44
C ALA A 163 -9.21 8.88 3.45
N TYR A 164 -8.20 9.42 4.14
CA TYR A 164 -7.51 8.72 5.21
C TYR A 164 -8.44 8.39 6.38
N TYR A 165 -9.30 9.33 6.77
CA TYR A 165 -10.29 9.11 7.82
C TYR A 165 -11.25 7.97 7.50
N LYS A 166 -11.84 7.98 6.30
CA LYS A 166 -12.74 6.89 5.85
C LYS A 166 -12.00 5.56 5.71
N MET A 167 -10.76 5.57 5.23
CA MET A 167 -9.94 4.36 5.13
C MET A 167 -9.63 3.76 6.51
N ALA A 168 -9.28 4.58 7.49
CA ALA A 168 -9.06 4.14 8.86
C ALA A 168 -10.32 3.50 9.45
N GLN A 169 -11.50 4.10 9.24
CA GLN A 169 -12.77 3.51 9.68
C GLN A 169 -13.03 2.14 9.03
N CYS A 170 -12.82 2.00 7.72
CA CYS A 170 -12.96 0.71 7.05
C CYS A 170 -11.97 -0.33 7.58
N TYR A 171 -10.74 0.09 7.85
CA TYR A 171 -9.72 -0.78 8.44
C TYR A 171 -10.09 -1.24 9.85
N GLU A 172 -10.56 -0.32 10.70
CA GLU A 172 -11.02 -0.62 12.05
C GLU A 172 -12.22 -1.57 12.05
N GLN A 173 -13.19 -1.33 11.15
CA GLN A 173 -14.34 -2.21 10.99
C GLN A 173 -13.93 -3.61 10.52
N ALA A 174 -12.96 -3.70 9.61
CA ALA A 174 -12.46 -4.97 9.10
C ALA A 174 -11.66 -5.74 10.15
N THR A 175 -10.79 -5.06 10.90
CA THR A 175 -9.76 -5.72 11.73
C THR A 175 -10.07 -5.71 13.23
N GLY A 176 -10.95 -4.83 13.69
CA GLY A 176 -11.12 -4.50 15.10
C GLY A 176 -9.90 -3.78 15.72
N ILE A 177 -8.94 -3.33 14.90
CA ILE A 177 -7.72 -2.66 15.33
C ILE A 177 -7.85 -1.17 15.01
N GLU A 178 -7.81 -0.35 16.05
CA GLU A 178 -7.81 1.10 15.96
C GLU A 178 -6.64 1.63 15.11
N ALA A 179 -6.96 2.50 14.16
CA ALA A 179 -6.04 3.10 13.23
C ALA A 179 -5.86 4.59 13.58
N ALA A 180 -4.75 4.93 14.24
CA ALA A 180 -4.47 6.31 14.66
C ALA A 180 -3.96 7.15 13.49
N ILE A 181 -4.67 8.23 13.11
CA ILE A 181 -4.28 9.17 12.05
C ILE A 181 -3.50 10.35 12.65
N ASP A 182 -2.21 10.42 12.35
CA ASP A 182 -1.37 11.55 12.72
C ASP A 182 -1.30 12.60 11.60
N GLU A 183 -1.58 13.86 11.93
CA GLU A 183 -1.34 15.01 11.06
C GLU A 183 0.15 15.39 11.09
N GLU A 184 0.81 15.42 9.93
CA GLU A 184 2.12 16.07 9.80
C GLU A 184 1.96 17.48 9.20
N PRO A 185 2.52 18.53 9.82
CA PRO A 185 2.40 19.89 9.30
C PRO A 185 3.18 20.09 7.99
N GLY A 186 2.48 20.61 6.96
CA GLY A 186 3.06 21.53 5.98
C GLY A 186 3.40 21.00 4.58
N THR A 187 2.41 20.95 3.67
CA THR A 187 2.47 21.25 2.19
C THR A 187 1.30 20.60 1.40
N LYS A 188 1.43 20.36 0.07
CA LYS A 188 0.34 20.00 -0.86
C LYS A 188 -0.05 18.50 -0.88
N PRO A 189 -1.34 18.18 -1.01
CA PRO A 189 -1.86 16.80 -1.08
C PRO A 189 -1.20 15.92 -2.17
N ILE A 190 -1.06 14.63 -1.89
CA ILE A 190 -0.52 13.59 -2.78
C ILE A 190 -1.61 13.08 -3.72
N PHE A 191 -2.76 12.70 -3.17
CA PHE A 191 -3.85 12.04 -3.89
C PHE A 191 -4.98 13.00 -4.25
N GLY A 192 -5.30 13.91 -3.34
CA GLY A 192 -6.53 14.69 -3.39
C GLY A 192 -6.31 16.20 -3.45
N LYS A 193 -7.33 16.94 -3.02
CA LYS A 193 -7.22 18.39 -2.78
C LYS A 193 -6.87 18.68 -1.32
N GLU A 194 -6.30 19.86 -1.10
CA GLU A 194 -6.13 20.46 0.22
C GLU A 194 -7.53 20.88 0.68
N ILE A 195 -7.91 20.52 1.91
CA ILE A 195 -9.21 20.89 2.50
C ILE A 195 -9.09 22.30 3.08
#